data_AF-A0A529Z636-F1
#
_entry.id   AF-A0A529Z636-F1
#
_cell.length_a   1.000
_cell.length_b   1.000
_cell.length_c   1.000
_cell.angle_alpha   90.00
_cell.angle_beta   90.00
_cell.angle_gamma   90.00
#
_symmetry.space_group_name_H-M   'P 1'
#
loop_
_entity.id
_entity.type
_entity.pdbx_description
1 polymer ?
#
loop_
_entity_poly.entity_id
_entity_poly.type
_entity_poly.pdbx_seq_one_letter_code
_entity_poly.pdbx_strand_id
1 'polypeptide(L)'
;MIAPRIMVVEDEEPLGVLLRYNLESEGYQVEVVTRGDEAEIRLQENVPDLLVLDWMVPAVSGIELCRRLRMRPETERLPIIMLTARGEESDRVRGLSTGADDYLVKPFSTPEFMARVKALLRRAKPEVLSSVLKVGDIVLDRESHRVYRKKSEIRLGPTEFRLLEFM
;
A
#
# COMPACT_ATOMS: atom_id res chain seq x y z
N MET A 1 0.75 -17.07 2.38
CA MET A 1 0.15 -15.77 2.76
C MET A 1 -0.54 -15.18 1.55
N ILE A 2 -1.64 -14.43 1.78
CA ILE A 2 -2.24 -13.61 0.73
C ILE A 2 -1.35 -12.36 0.59
N ALA A 3 -0.79 -12.16 -0.59
CA ALA A 3 0.03 -10.98 -0.88
C ALA A 3 -0.83 -9.70 -0.79
N PRO A 4 -0.33 -8.62 -0.16
CA PRO A 4 -1.07 -7.37 -0.06
C PRO A 4 -1.43 -6.84 -1.45
N ARG A 5 -2.66 -6.36 -1.61
CA ARG A 5 -3.20 -5.82 -2.85
C ARG A 5 -3.02 -4.32 -2.90
N ILE A 6 -2.40 -3.84 -3.97
CA ILE A 6 -2.16 -2.42 -4.20
C ILE A 6 -2.85 -2.05 -5.52
N MET A 7 -3.72 -1.05 -5.46
CA MET A 7 -4.26 -0.42 -6.66
C MET A 7 -3.44 0.83 -6.99
N VAL A 8 -3.04 0.96 -8.24
CA VAL A 8 -2.38 2.15 -8.79
C VAL A 8 -3.32 2.79 -9.78
N VAL A 9 -3.65 4.06 -9.59
CA VAL A 9 -4.47 4.84 -10.52
C VAL A 9 -3.59 5.91 -11.13
N GLU A 10 -3.16 5.70 -12.37
CA GLU A 10 -2.13 6.49 -13.07
C GLU A 10 -2.36 6.35 -14.58
N ASP A 11 -2.50 7.47 -15.29
CA ASP A 11 -2.77 7.48 -16.74
C ASP A 11 -1.50 7.56 -17.59
N GLU A 12 -0.35 7.96 -17.02
CA GLU A 12 0.94 7.86 -17.68
C GLU A 12 1.42 6.40 -17.74
N GLU A 13 1.16 5.72 -18.85
CA GLU A 13 1.49 4.29 -19.05
C GLU A 13 2.94 3.92 -18.65
N PRO A 14 4.00 4.69 -19.01
CA PRO A 14 5.36 4.36 -18.60
C PRO A 14 5.54 4.33 -17.08
N LEU A 15 4.89 5.27 -16.36
CA LEU A 15 4.96 5.33 -14.91
C LEU A 15 4.13 4.20 -14.28
N GLY A 16 2.92 3.95 -14.77
CA GLY A 16 2.10 2.83 -14.32
C GLY A 16 2.82 1.48 -14.44
N VAL A 17 3.51 1.24 -15.57
CA VAL A 17 4.32 0.03 -15.79
C VAL A 17 5.48 -0.04 -14.80
N LEU A 18 6.19 1.06 -14.59
CA LEU A 18 7.32 1.13 -13.65
C LEU A 18 6.86 0.85 -12.21
N LEU A 19 5.77 1.46 -11.76
CA LEU A 19 5.24 1.27 -10.42
C LEU A 19 4.82 -0.18 -10.21
N ARG A 20 4.06 -0.76 -11.16
CA ARG A 20 3.67 -2.17 -11.10
C ARG A 20 4.86 -3.10 -10.98
N TYR A 21 5.85 -2.95 -11.85
CA TYR A 21 7.06 -3.80 -11.84
C TYR A 21 7.75 -3.79 -10.47
N ASN A 22 7.97 -2.60 -9.89
CA ASN A 22 8.66 -2.47 -8.61
C ASN A 22 7.83 -3.04 -7.45
N LEU A 23 6.52 -2.80 -7.44
CA LEU A 23 5.63 -3.35 -6.40
C LEU A 23 5.50 -4.87 -6.48
N GLU A 24 5.35 -5.44 -7.68
CA GLU A 24 5.30 -6.89 -7.88
C GLU A 24 6.63 -7.56 -7.50
N SER A 25 7.76 -6.90 -7.76
CA SER A 25 9.09 -7.41 -7.35
C SER A 25 9.25 -7.55 -5.83
N GLU A 26 8.43 -6.83 -5.07
CA GLU A 26 8.37 -6.86 -3.60
C GLU A 26 7.29 -7.81 -3.08
N GLY A 27 6.64 -8.56 -3.97
CA GLY A 27 5.66 -9.60 -3.64
C GLY A 27 4.24 -9.10 -3.42
N TYR A 28 3.92 -7.87 -3.84
CA TYR A 28 2.55 -7.33 -3.79
C TYR A 28 1.73 -7.81 -5.01
N GLN A 29 0.42 -7.96 -4.82
CA GLN A 29 -0.53 -8.07 -5.93
C GLN A 29 -0.88 -6.66 -6.40
N VAL A 30 -0.70 -6.37 -7.68
CA VAL A 30 -0.85 -5.01 -8.20
C VAL A 30 -1.90 -4.96 -9.29
N GLU A 31 -2.80 -4.00 -9.17
CA GLU A 31 -3.75 -3.63 -10.21
C GLU A 31 -3.46 -2.19 -10.64
N VAL A 32 -3.35 -1.96 -11.95
CA VAL A 32 -3.17 -0.62 -12.52
C VAL A 32 -4.43 -0.21 -13.27
N VAL A 33 -4.92 0.98 -12.99
CA VAL A 33 -6.10 1.60 -13.59
C VAL A 33 -5.68 2.97 -14.11
N THR A 34 -6.20 3.38 -15.27
CA THR A 34 -5.79 4.64 -15.90
C THR A 34 -6.83 5.75 -15.78
N ARG A 35 -7.96 5.49 -15.13
CA ARG A 35 -9.08 6.44 -15.01
C ARG A 35 -9.73 6.37 -13.63
N GLY A 36 -10.15 7.52 -13.12
CA GLY A 36 -10.75 7.60 -11.78
C GLY A 36 -12.14 6.98 -11.66
N ASP A 37 -12.94 6.98 -12.74
CA ASP A 37 -14.27 6.37 -12.76
C ASP A 37 -14.20 4.83 -12.70
N GLU A 38 -13.28 4.25 -13.46
CA GLU A 38 -12.99 2.81 -13.43
C GLU A 38 -12.45 2.38 -12.06
N ALA A 39 -11.54 3.17 -11.48
CA ALA A 39 -11.03 2.91 -10.13
C ALA A 39 -12.15 2.98 -9.08
N GLU A 40 -13.07 3.95 -9.19
CA GLU A 40 -14.20 4.09 -8.28
C GLU A 40 -15.12 2.85 -8.30
N ILE A 41 -15.40 2.30 -9.48
CA ILE A 41 -16.19 1.06 -9.64
C ILE A 41 -15.47 -0.12 -8.97
N ARG A 42 -14.19 -0.33 -9.27
CA ARG A 42 -13.42 -1.45 -8.70
C ARG A 42 -13.26 -1.36 -7.18
N LEU A 43 -13.12 -0.14 -6.64
CA LEU A 43 -13.03 0.09 -5.21
C LEU A 43 -14.34 -0.21 -4.46
N GLN A 44 -15.49 -0.24 -5.14
CA GLN A 44 -16.76 -0.72 -4.56
C GLN A 44 -16.82 -2.24 -4.48
N GLU A 45 -16.21 -2.94 -5.45
CA GLU A 45 -16.20 -4.41 -5.48
C GLU A 45 -15.17 -4.98 -4.51
N ASN A 46 -13.98 -4.36 -4.45
CA ASN A 46 -12.89 -4.94 -3.68
C ASN A 46 -11.86 -3.88 -3.24
N VAL A 47 -11.85 -3.58 -1.94
CA VAL A 47 -10.97 -2.56 -1.36
C VAL A 47 -9.53 -3.11 -1.24
N PRO A 48 -8.51 -2.43 -1.81
CA PRO A 48 -7.12 -2.85 -1.71
C PRO A 48 -6.55 -2.60 -0.31
N ASP A 49 -5.35 -3.11 -0.05
CA ASP A 49 -4.58 -2.81 1.16
C ASP A 49 -3.93 -1.43 1.11
N LEU A 50 -3.64 -0.89 -0.09
CA LEU A 50 -3.15 0.46 -0.32
C LEU A 50 -3.57 0.96 -1.71
N LEU A 51 -3.85 2.27 -1.79
CA LEU A 51 -4.13 2.96 -3.05
C LEU A 51 -3.02 3.97 -3.35
N VAL A 52 -2.41 3.84 -4.52
CA VAL A 52 -1.56 4.88 -5.12
C VAL A 52 -2.41 5.61 -6.14
N LEU A 53 -2.52 6.92 -6.01
CA LEU A 53 -3.47 7.72 -6.79
C LEU A 53 -2.76 8.92 -7.38
N ASP A 54 -2.72 9.04 -8.70
CA ASP A 54 -2.30 10.28 -9.32
C ASP A 54 -3.37 11.35 -9.15
N TRP A 55 -2.90 12.56 -8.88
CA TRP A 55 -3.69 13.76 -8.67
C TRP A 55 -4.57 14.06 -9.87
N MET A 56 -4.00 13.93 -11.07
CA MET A 56 -4.66 14.20 -12.34
C MET A 56 -4.81 12.89 -13.09
N VAL A 57 -6.01 12.33 -13.08
CA VAL A 57 -6.38 11.23 -13.97
C VAL A 57 -7.68 11.58 -14.69
N PRO A 58 -7.93 11.00 -15.87
CA PRO A 58 -9.15 11.23 -16.63
C PRO A 58 -10.44 10.88 -15.87
N ALA A 59 -11.53 11.50 -16.32
CA ALA A 59 -12.91 11.37 -15.82
C ALA A 59 -13.14 11.92 -14.40
N VAL A 60 -12.68 11.21 -13.37
CA VAL A 60 -12.77 11.65 -11.98
C VAL A 60 -11.34 11.94 -11.52
N SER A 61 -11.05 13.17 -11.13
CA SER A 61 -9.71 13.51 -10.63
C SER A 61 -9.36 12.72 -9.38
N GLY A 62 -8.07 12.46 -9.15
CA GLY A 62 -7.62 11.73 -7.97
C GLY A 62 -8.02 12.41 -6.66
N ILE A 63 -8.04 13.74 -6.64
CA ILE A 63 -8.54 14.50 -5.49
C ILE A 63 -10.01 14.18 -5.18
N GLU A 64 -10.88 14.24 -6.18
CA GLU A 64 -12.30 14.02 -5.99
C GLU A 64 -12.59 12.56 -5.62
N LEU A 65 -11.87 11.62 -6.23
CA LEU A 65 -11.92 10.21 -5.86
C LEU A 65 -11.51 10.02 -4.38
N CYS A 66 -10.38 10.57 -3.96
CA CYS A 66 -9.91 10.51 -2.57
C CYS A 66 -10.96 11.05 -1.60
N ARG A 67 -11.54 12.22 -1.90
CA ARG A 67 -12.60 12.83 -1.09
C ARG A 67 -13.82 11.91 -0.96
N ARG A 68 -14.25 11.27 -2.05
CA ARG A 68 -15.38 10.32 -2.05
C ARG A 68 -15.08 9.07 -1.21
N LEU A 69 -13.86 8.53 -1.31
CA LEU A 69 -13.43 7.38 -0.51
C LEU A 69 -13.45 7.71 0.98
N ARG A 70 -13.03 8.92 1.37
CA ARG A 70 -13.07 9.36 2.77
C ARG A 70 -14.47 9.54 3.36
N MET A 71 -15.50 9.67 2.52
CA MET A 71 -16.90 9.75 2.98
C MET A 71 -17.58 8.39 3.13
N ARG A 72 -16.94 7.29 2.73
CA ARG A 72 -17.52 5.93 2.76
C ARG A 72 -16.93 5.12 3.92
N PRO A 73 -17.74 4.52 4.81
CA PRO A 73 -17.24 3.73 5.94
C PRO A 73 -16.26 2.61 5.54
N GLU A 74 -16.44 2.02 4.37
CA GLU A 74 -15.65 0.89 3.87
C GLU A 74 -14.24 1.31 3.42
N THR A 75 -14.06 2.57 2.99
CA THR A 75 -12.79 3.08 2.46
C THR A 75 -12.24 4.29 3.21
N GLU A 76 -12.93 4.75 4.27
CA GLU A 76 -12.51 5.90 5.07
C GLU A 76 -11.08 5.75 5.62
N ARG A 77 -10.65 4.50 5.89
CA ARG A 77 -9.32 4.14 6.43
C ARG A 77 -8.37 3.51 5.42
N LEU A 78 -8.74 3.41 4.15
CA LEU A 78 -7.86 2.90 3.10
C LEU A 78 -6.60 3.78 3.04
N PRO A 79 -5.36 3.26 3.21
CA PRO A 79 -4.19 4.11 3.09
C PRO A 79 -4.02 4.59 1.64
N ILE A 80 -3.87 5.90 1.45
CA ILE A 80 -3.75 6.55 0.14
C ILE A 80 -2.42 7.32 0.04
N ILE A 81 -1.61 7.00 -0.97
CA ILE A 81 -0.48 7.81 -1.44
C ILE A 81 -0.95 8.60 -2.65
N MET A 82 -0.88 9.92 -2.57
CA MET A 82 -1.17 10.80 -3.70
C MET A 82 0.13 11.12 -4.47
N LEU A 83 0.16 10.88 -5.79
CA LEU A 83 1.24 11.33 -6.68
C LEU A 83 0.89 12.72 -7.23
N THR A 84 1.84 13.64 -7.31
CA THR A 84 1.54 15.03 -7.72
C THR A 84 2.73 15.70 -8.40
N ALA A 85 2.52 16.47 -9.47
CA ALA A 85 3.56 17.33 -10.04
C ALA A 85 3.71 18.60 -9.19
N ARG A 86 4.92 18.90 -8.70
CA ARG A 86 5.20 20.14 -7.95
C ARG A 86 4.79 21.36 -8.78
N GLY A 87 3.99 22.29 -8.24
CA GLY A 87 3.71 23.56 -8.93
C GLY A 87 2.43 24.28 -8.56
N GLU A 88 1.47 23.60 -7.93
CA GLU A 88 0.21 24.22 -7.53
C GLU A 88 0.28 24.69 -6.07
N GLU A 89 0.92 25.83 -5.83
CA GLU A 89 0.92 26.46 -4.50
C GLU A 89 -0.51 26.80 -4.03
N SER A 90 -1.44 27.01 -4.98
CA SER A 90 -2.89 27.10 -4.76
C SER A 90 -3.54 25.77 -4.34
N ASP A 91 -3.05 24.64 -4.86
CA ASP A 91 -3.67 23.34 -4.64
C ASP A 91 -3.05 22.56 -3.48
N ARG A 92 -1.93 23.00 -2.90
CA ARG A 92 -1.51 22.55 -1.55
C ARG A 92 -2.55 22.93 -0.50
N VAL A 93 -3.17 24.12 -0.60
CA VAL A 93 -4.18 24.57 0.38
C VAL A 93 -5.51 23.81 0.20
N ARG A 94 -5.91 23.47 -1.03
CA ARG A 94 -7.07 22.59 -1.29
C ARG A 94 -6.76 21.12 -0.96
N GLY A 95 -5.53 20.69 -1.23
CA GLY A 95 -4.97 19.36 -1.02
C GLY A 95 -4.88 18.96 0.46
N LEU A 96 -4.52 19.89 1.34
CA LEU A 96 -4.39 19.66 2.78
C LEU A 96 -5.68 19.13 3.45
N SER A 97 -6.84 19.22 2.78
CA SER A 97 -8.13 18.74 3.28
C SER A 97 -8.68 17.50 2.56
N THR A 98 -7.94 16.92 1.61
CA THR A 98 -8.46 15.82 0.76
C THR A 98 -8.49 14.47 1.46
N GLY A 99 -7.72 14.33 2.54
CA GLY A 99 -7.68 13.14 3.37
C GLY A 99 -6.68 12.07 2.93
N ALA A 100 -5.80 12.33 1.96
CA ALA A 100 -4.69 11.41 1.67
C ALA A 100 -3.72 11.28 2.86
N ASP A 101 -3.12 10.11 3.04
CA ASP A 101 -2.23 9.81 4.17
C ASP A 101 -0.78 10.23 3.91
N ASP A 102 -0.37 10.25 2.64
CA ASP A 102 0.95 10.72 2.21
C ASP A 102 0.90 11.32 0.79
N TYR A 103 1.89 12.14 0.46
CA TYR A 103 2.05 12.77 -0.85
C TYR A 103 3.47 12.53 -1.37
N LEU A 104 3.57 12.17 -2.65
CA LEU A 104 4.83 11.97 -3.34
C LEU A 104 4.90 12.85 -4.60
N VAL A 105 5.92 13.69 -4.65
CA VAL A 105 6.06 14.70 -5.70
C VAL A 105 6.81 14.11 -6.90
N LYS A 106 6.21 14.17 -8.10
CA LYS A 106 6.85 13.85 -9.38
C LYS A 106 7.87 14.96 -9.74
N PRO A 107 9.09 14.61 -10.22
CA PRO A 107 9.65 13.27 -10.29
C PRO A 107 10.16 12.79 -8.92
N PHE A 108 9.90 11.52 -8.61
CA PHE A 108 10.36 10.85 -7.40
C PHE A 108 11.27 9.66 -7.72
N SER A 109 12.04 9.21 -6.72
CA SER A 109 12.86 8.01 -6.85
C SER A 109 12.08 6.75 -6.45
N THR A 110 12.36 5.61 -7.11
CA THR A 110 11.78 4.32 -6.74
C THR A 110 12.03 3.95 -5.27
N PRO A 111 13.24 4.10 -4.69
CA PRO A 111 13.47 3.81 -3.27
C PRO A 111 12.59 4.66 -2.34
N GLU A 112 12.36 5.93 -2.67
CA GLU A 112 11.47 6.80 -1.89
C GLU A 112 10.02 6.32 -1.94
N PHE A 113 9.51 6.04 -3.14
CA PHE A 113 8.16 5.51 -3.33
C PHE A 113 7.96 4.21 -2.52
N MET A 114 8.88 3.26 -2.64
CA MET A 114 8.80 1.99 -1.93
C MET A 114 8.86 2.14 -0.41
N ALA A 115 9.67 3.07 0.10
CA ALA A 115 9.74 3.35 1.53
C ALA A 115 8.40 3.85 2.08
N ARG A 116 7.70 4.71 1.33
CA ARG A 116 6.37 5.25 1.72
C ARG A 116 5.28 4.18 1.68
N VAL A 117 5.27 3.35 0.64
CA VAL A 117 4.37 2.18 0.52
C VAL A 117 4.51 1.27 1.75
N LYS A 118 5.75 0.87 2.07
CA LYS A 118 6.03 0.01 3.23
C LYS A 118 5.62 0.67 4.55
N ALA A 119 5.89 1.96 4.72
CA ALA A 119 5.54 2.69 5.93
C ALA A 119 4.02 2.77 6.16
N LEU A 120 3.24 3.06 5.12
CA LEU A 120 1.78 3.17 5.22
C LEU A 120 1.10 1.81 5.42
N LEU A 121 1.51 0.78 4.68
CA LEU A 121 0.99 -0.57 4.88
C LEU A 121 1.22 -1.05 6.31
N ARG A 122 2.40 -0.76 6.89
CA ARG A 122 2.72 -1.14 8.29
C ARG A 122 1.83 -0.41 9.30
N ARG A 123 1.47 0.85 9.02
CA ARG A 123 0.61 1.65 9.90
C ARG A 123 -0.87 1.23 9.80
N ALA A 124 -1.36 1.01 8.58
CA ALA A 124 -2.77 0.73 8.34
C ALA A 124 -3.15 -0.73 8.61
N LYS A 125 -2.24 -1.66 8.30
CA LYS A 125 -2.44 -3.09 8.46
C LYS A 125 -1.18 -3.74 9.04
N PRO A 126 -0.89 -3.52 10.34
CA PRO A 126 0.28 -4.11 10.99
C PRO A 126 0.33 -5.63 10.89
N GLU A 127 -0.82 -6.31 10.73
CA GLU A 127 -0.92 -7.76 10.52
C GLU A 127 -0.46 -8.20 9.11
N VAL A 128 -0.70 -7.37 8.09
CA VAL A 128 -0.38 -7.64 6.67
C VAL A 128 1.11 -7.54 6.38
N LEU A 129 1.82 -6.68 7.11
CA LEU A 129 3.29 -6.62 7.12
C LEU A 129 3.88 -7.14 8.43
N SER A 130 3.10 -7.88 9.24
CA SER A 130 3.59 -8.31 10.53
C SER A 130 4.85 -9.15 10.32
N SER A 131 5.95 -8.66 10.88
CA SER A 131 7.12 -9.50 11.15
C SER A 131 6.68 -10.72 11.98
N VAL A 132 5.56 -10.62 12.70
CA VAL A 132 5.04 -11.63 13.60
C VAL A 132 3.98 -12.52 12.94
N LEU A 133 4.38 -13.67 12.39
CA LEU A 133 3.46 -14.74 11.99
C LEU A 133 2.91 -15.46 13.23
N LYS A 134 1.61 -15.75 13.28
CA LYS A 134 1.02 -16.54 14.36
C LYS A 134 0.20 -17.70 13.81
N VAL A 135 0.54 -18.91 14.23
CA VAL A 135 -0.18 -20.15 13.87
C VAL A 135 -0.43 -20.95 15.14
N GLY A 136 -1.70 -21.04 15.55
CA GLY A 136 -2.08 -21.69 16.81
C GLY A 136 -1.39 -21.04 18.01
N ASP A 137 -0.54 -21.81 18.69
CA ASP A 137 0.23 -21.36 19.85
C ASP A 137 1.67 -20.94 19.51
N ILE A 138 2.04 -20.97 18.23
CA ILE A 138 3.35 -20.57 17.70
C ILE A 138 3.28 -19.12 17.20
N VAL A 139 4.31 -18.35 17.51
CA VAL A 139 4.52 -16.97 17.10
C VAL A 139 5.93 -16.85 16.54
N LEU A 140 6.10 -16.42 15.29
CA LEU A 140 7.38 -16.27 14.62
C LEU A 140 7.58 -14.79 14.27
N ASP A 141 8.59 -14.17 14.87
CA ASP A 141 9.02 -12.79 14.59
C ASP A 141 10.20 -12.79 13.61
N ARG A 142 9.93 -12.35 12.40
CA ARG A 142 10.83 -12.21 11.25
C ARG A 142 11.83 -11.09 11.41
N GLU A 143 11.54 -10.07 12.21
CA GLU A 143 12.45 -8.95 12.41
C GLU A 143 13.54 -9.32 13.41
N SER A 144 13.17 -9.96 14.51
CA SER A 144 14.13 -10.45 15.50
C SER A 144 14.67 -11.85 15.19
N HIS A 145 14.17 -12.53 14.15
CA HIS A 145 14.47 -13.93 13.82
C HIS A 145 14.20 -14.88 15.01
N ARG A 146 13.10 -14.66 15.73
CA ARG A 146 12.73 -15.43 16.91
C ARG A 146 11.43 -16.18 16.73
N VAL A 147 11.33 -17.33 17.37
CA VAL A 147 10.10 -18.12 17.42
C VAL A 147 9.72 -18.34 18.87
N TYR A 148 8.42 -18.30 19.16
CA TYR A 148 7.86 -18.53 20.48
C TYR A 148 6.74 -19.55 20.39
N ARG A 149 6.59 -20.37 21.43
CA ARG A 149 5.39 -21.19 21.65
C ARG A 149 4.87 -20.97 23.05
N LYS A 150 3.60 -20.57 23.20
CA LYS A 150 2.97 -20.28 24.50
C LYS A 150 3.85 -19.44 25.45
N LYS A 151 4.55 -18.43 24.90
CA LYS A 151 5.50 -17.50 25.57
C LYS A 151 6.93 -17.99 25.81
N SER A 152 7.27 -19.23 25.50
CA SER A 152 8.65 -19.73 25.56
C SER A 152 9.34 -19.55 24.20
N GLU A 153 10.52 -18.95 24.17
CA GLU A 153 11.32 -18.83 22.96
C GLU A 153 11.83 -20.22 22.52
N ILE A 154 11.65 -20.55 21.25
CA ILE A 154 12.19 -21.72 20.57
C ILE A 154 13.39 -21.23 19.74
N ARG A 155 14.58 -21.71 20.08
CA ARG A 155 15.78 -21.44 19.29
C ARG A 155 15.78 -22.33 18.06
N LEU A 156 15.74 -21.72 16.89
CA LEU A 156 15.87 -22.39 15.60
C LEU A 156 17.15 -21.93 14.90
N GLY A 157 17.79 -22.84 14.19
CA GLY A 157 18.83 -22.47 13.23
C GLY A 157 18.24 -21.75 12.00
N PRO A 158 19.07 -21.08 11.17
CA PRO A 158 18.59 -20.32 10.02
C PRO A 158 17.78 -21.14 9.01
N THR A 159 18.13 -22.41 8.82
CA THR A 159 17.39 -23.32 7.91
C THR A 159 16.04 -23.72 8.50
N GLU A 160 15.99 -24.04 9.79
CA GLU A 160 14.75 -24.41 10.48
C GLU A 160 13.78 -23.23 10.56
N PHE A 161 14.30 -22.02 10.79
CA PHE A 161 13.50 -20.79 10.77
C PHE A 161 12.85 -20.57 9.39
N ARG A 162 13.62 -20.67 8.31
CA ARG A 162 13.09 -20.54 6.94
C ARG A 162 12.09 -21.62 6.57
N LEU A 163 12.31 -22.86 7.03
CA LEU A 163 11.36 -23.95 6.82
C LEU A 163 10.04 -23.66 7.54
N LEU A 164 10.10 -23.24 8.80
CA LEU A 164 8.91 -22.89 9.57
C LEU A 164 8.17 -21.67 9.01
N GLU A 165 8.90 -20.70 8.45
CA GLU A 165 8.32 -19.54 7.78
C GLU A 165 7.53 -19.90 6.52
N PHE A 166 7.86 -21.02 5.86
CA PHE A 166 7.24 -21.47 4.63
C PHE A 166 6.01 -22.37 4.85
N MET A 167 5.91 -23.02 6.01
CA MET A 167 4.80 -23.93 6.37
C MET A 167 3.53 -23.17 6.76
#